data_AF-A0A9E3V4G1-F1
#
_entry.id   AF-A0A9E3V4G1-F1
#
_cell.length_a   1.000
_cell.length_b   1.000
_cell.length_c   1.000
_cell.angle_alpha   90.00
_cell.angle_beta   90.00
_cell.angle_gamma   90.00
#
_symmetry.space_group_name_H-M   'P 1'
#
loop_
_entity.id
_entity.type
_entity.pdbx_description
1 polymer ?
#
loop_
_entity_poly.entity_id
_entity_poly.type
_entity_poly.pdbx_seq_one_letter_code
_entity_poly.pdbx_strand_id
1 'polypeptide(L)'
;MRFALHPTTVLALVVVTLATMDVQAQDALTYIYRDEDGEGRLTVRDVGPAEGVEGGHQIQVLLEQNGRRYEGTGIRYVLNPRMPVPTLLTFAITTPARAYFFQGVTTSGVTVAGKGTYHPVGAPRRRYEWSLVLGAR
;
A
#
# COMPACT_ATOMS: atom_id res chain seq x y z
N MET A 1 -15.69 -38.08 63.00
CA MET A 1 -16.01 -36.67 62.65
C MET A 1 -14.71 -35.97 62.30
N ARG A 2 -14.54 -35.53 61.04
CA ARG A 2 -13.93 -34.24 60.61
C ARG A 2 -13.43 -34.27 59.15
N PHE A 3 -14.27 -33.69 58.31
CA PHE A 3 -14.06 -32.83 57.12
C PHE A 3 -12.96 -33.14 56.10
N ALA A 4 -13.42 -33.52 54.91
CA ALA A 4 -12.73 -33.38 53.63
C ALA A 4 -12.61 -31.90 53.24
N LEU A 5 -11.44 -31.49 52.75
CA LEU A 5 -11.20 -30.19 52.12
C LEU A 5 -11.05 -30.42 50.62
N HIS A 6 -12.03 -29.96 49.84
CA HIS A 6 -11.96 -29.91 48.38
C HIS A 6 -11.06 -28.74 47.93
N PRO A 7 -10.20 -28.92 46.91
CA PRO A 7 -9.51 -27.80 46.31
C PRO A 7 -10.50 -27.00 45.44
N THR A 8 -10.67 -25.72 45.76
CA THR A 8 -11.41 -24.75 44.94
C THR A 8 -10.51 -24.27 43.82
N THR A 9 -10.75 -24.73 42.59
CA THR A 9 -10.06 -24.24 41.39
C THR A 9 -10.61 -22.85 41.03
N VAL A 10 -9.77 -21.82 41.11
CA VAL A 10 -10.11 -20.47 40.64
C VAL A 10 -9.83 -20.40 39.14
N LEU A 11 -10.89 -20.22 38.34
CA LEU A 11 -10.79 -20.00 36.90
C LEU A 11 -10.50 -18.51 36.65
N ALA A 12 -9.28 -18.17 36.25
CA ALA A 12 -8.95 -16.82 35.82
C ALA A 12 -9.42 -16.61 34.37
N LEU A 13 -10.49 -15.83 34.20
CA LEU A 13 -10.98 -15.39 32.90
C LEU A 13 -10.05 -14.30 32.36
N VAL A 14 -9.17 -14.66 31.42
CA VAL A 14 -8.39 -13.68 30.66
C VAL A 14 -9.31 -13.10 29.58
N VAL A 15 -9.85 -11.91 29.84
CA VAL A 15 -10.55 -11.12 28.82
C VAL A 15 -9.48 -10.46 27.95
N VAL A 16 -9.23 -11.04 26.77
CA VAL A 16 -8.43 -10.39 25.73
C VAL A 16 -9.32 -9.33 25.08
N THR A 17 -9.14 -8.07 25.45
CA THR A 17 -9.70 -6.95 24.71
C THR A 17 -8.98 -6.84 23.37
N LEU A 18 -9.64 -7.25 22.30
CA LEU A 18 -9.23 -6.92 20.94
C LEU A 18 -9.34 -5.40 20.79
N ALA A 19 -8.21 -4.70 20.89
CA ALA A 19 -8.14 -3.31 20.46
C ALA A 19 -8.37 -3.29 18.95
N THR A 20 -9.57 -2.90 18.52
CA THR A 20 -9.81 -2.43 17.16
C THR A 20 -8.94 -1.20 16.98
N MET A 21 -7.83 -1.32 16.24
CA MET A 21 -7.11 -0.15 15.79
C MET A 21 -7.99 0.60 14.82
N ASP A 22 -8.52 1.75 15.26
CA ASP A 22 -9.02 2.79 14.37
C ASP A 22 -7.84 3.26 13.52
N VAL A 23 -7.61 2.58 12.39
CA VAL A 23 -6.80 3.13 11.30
C VAL A 23 -7.57 4.34 10.80
N GLN A 24 -7.21 5.52 11.31
CA GLN A 24 -7.66 6.78 10.75
C GLN A 24 -7.52 6.67 9.22
N ALA A 25 -8.65 6.74 8.51
CA ALA A 25 -8.67 6.65 7.07
C ALA A 25 -7.92 7.86 6.50
N GLN A 26 -6.60 7.76 6.37
CA GLN A 26 -5.81 8.68 5.56
C GLN A 26 -6.24 8.54 4.10
N ASP A 27 -6.38 9.68 3.42
CA ASP A 27 -6.96 9.80 2.09
C ASP A 27 -6.37 8.80 1.10
N ALA A 28 -7.24 7.89 0.62
CA ALA A 28 -6.93 7.02 -0.49
C ALA A 28 -7.18 7.76 -1.81
N LEU A 29 -6.17 7.80 -2.67
CA LEU A 29 -6.25 8.34 -4.02
C LEU A 29 -6.37 7.20 -5.02
N THR A 30 -7.39 7.27 -5.88
CA THR A 30 -7.59 6.30 -6.96
C THR A 30 -7.25 6.94 -8.30
N TYR A 31 -6.42 6.25 -9.06
CA TYR A 31 -5.96 6.64 -10.38
C TYR A 31 -6.47 5.68 -11.44
N ILE A 32 -6.72 6.20 -12.64
CA ILE A 32 -6.75 5.37 -13.83
C ILE A 32 -5.31 4.98 -14.13
N TYR A 33 -5.06 3.68 -14.20
CA TYR A 33 -3.74 3.08 -14.41
C TYR A 33 -3.69 2.44 -15.79
N ARG A 34 -2.54 2.48 -16.46
CA ARG A 34 -2.34 1.80 -17.74
C ARG A 34 -0.92 1.28 -17.89
N ASP A 35 -0.79 0.05 -18.37
CA ASP A 35 0.46 -0.59 -18.79
C ASP A 35 0.26 -1.46 -20.05
N GLU A 36 1.16 -2.42 -20.30
CA GLU A 36 1.10 -3.34 -21.43
C GLU A 36 -0.11 -4.30 -21.38
N ASP A 37 -0.62 -4.59 -20.18
CA ASP A 37 -1.76 -5.49 -19.95
C ASP A 37 -3.11 -4.76 -20.07
N GLY A 38 -3.10 -3.43 -20.27
CA GLY A 38 -4.27 -2.61 -20.55
C GLY A 38 -4.60 -1.59 -19.47
N GLU A 39 -5.85 -1.16 -19.40
CA GLU A 39 -6.32 -0.20 -18.38
C GLU A 39 -6.71 -0.92 -17.08
N GLY A 40 -6.43 -0.27 -15.96
CA GLY A 40 -6.82 -0.69 -14.62
C GLY A 40 -7.04 0.49 -13.69
N ARG A 41 -7.17 0.20 -12.40
CA ARG A 41 -7.33 1.19 -11.33
C ARG A 41 -6.28 0.95 -10.27
N LEU A 42 -5.50 1.98 -9.95
CA LEU A 42 -4.52 1.95 -8.86
C LEU A 42 -5.03 2.84 -7.72
N THR A 43 -5.29 2.24 -6.56
CA THR A 43 -5.60 2.97 -5.34
C THR A 43 -4.36 2.99 -4.45
N VAL A 44 -3.96 4.19 -4.02
CA VAL A 44 -2.82 4.42 -3.13
C VAL A 44 -3.32 5.06 -1.84
N ARG A 45 -3.06 4.40 -0.72
CA ARG A 45 -3.37 4.89 0.62
C ARG A 45 -2.07 5.21 1.37
N ASP A 46 -1.94 6.43 1.87
CA ASP A 46 -0.89 6.77 2.84
C ASP A 46 -1.20 6.09 4.18
N VAL A 47 -0.18 5.48 4.79
CA VAL A 47 -0.32 4.81 6.11
C VAL A 47 0.59 5.41 7.18
N GLY A 48 1.17 6.57 6.91
CA GLY A 48 2.03 7.31 7.81
C GLY A 48 3.49 7.38 7.36
N PRO A 49 4.39 7.89 8.21
CA PRO A 49 5.82 7.98 7.95
C PRO A 49 6.44 6.60 7.67
N ALA A 50 7.37 6.52 6.71
CA ALA A 50 8.13 5.31 6.44
C ALA A 50 9.32 5.18 7.40
N GLU A 51 9.48 4.00 8.01
CA GLU A 51 10.63 3.71 8.87
C GLU A 51 11.93 3.78 8.05
N GLY A 52 12.94 4.47 8.59
CA GLY A 52 14.26 4.58 7.97
C GLY A 52 14.33 5.46 6.70
N VAL A 53 13.26 6.16 6.34
CA VAL A 53 13.22 7.06 5.17
C VAL A 53 12.75 8.44 5.59
N GLU A 54 13.68 9.33 5.90
CA GLU A 54 13.38 10.72 6.26
C GLU A 54 12.54 11.40 5.17
N GLY A 55 11.39 11.98 5.52
CA GLY A 55 10.46 12.62 4.59
C GLY A 55 9.67 11.65 3.69
N GLY A 56 9.90 10.34 3.83
CA GLY A 56 9.13 9.29 3.16
C GLY A 56 7.88 8.92 3.92
N HIS A 57 6.83 8.58 3.19
CA HIS A 57 5.62 8.02 3.75
C HIS A 57 5.41 6.61 3.23
N GLN A 58 5.07 5.69 4.11
CA GLN A 58 4.66 4.36 3.73
C GLN A 58 3.30 4.44 3.05
N ILE A 59 3.12 3.62 2.01
CA ILE A 59 1.87 3.49 1.28
C ILE A 59 1.43 2.03 1.20
N GLN A 60 0.12 1.83 1.18
CA GLN A 60 -0.50 0.61 0.71
C GLN A 60 -1.08 0.84 -0.67
N VAL A 61 -0.95 -0.16 -1.55
CA VAL A 61 -1.45 -0.09 -2.91
C VAL A 61 -2.40 -1.23 -3.20
N LEU A 62 -3.41 -0.91 -4.00
CA LEU A 62 -4.38 -1.84 -4.55
C LEU A 62 -4.47 -1.58 -6.05
N LEU A 63 -4.02 -2.53 -6.87
CA LEU A 63 -4.16 -2.49 -8.32
C LEU A 63 -5.24 -3.48 -8.77
N GLU A 64 -6.23 -2.98 -9.49
CA GLU A 64 -7.30 -3.77 -10.10
C GLU A 64 -7.21 -3.67 -11.62
N GLN A 65 -6.98 -4.78 -12.31
CA GLN A 65 -6.79 -4.81 -13.76
C GLN A 65 -7.22 -6.17 -14.31
N ASN A 66 -7.94 -6.19 -15.44
CA ASN A 66 -8.40 -7.43 -16.08
C ASN A 66 -9.16 -8.38 -15.12
N GLY A 67 -9.97 -7.82 -14.23
CA GLY A 67 -10.73 -8.58 -13.22
C GLY A 67 -9.89 -9.19 -12.09
N ARG A 68 -8.59 -8.87 -12.03
CA ARG A 68 -7.68 -9.33 -10.99
C ARG A 68 -7.36 -8.20 -10.02
N ARG A 69 -7.16 -8.61 -8.77
CA ARG A 69 -6.83 -7.72 -7.65
C ARG A 69 -5.43 -8.03 -7.14
N TYR A 70 -4.65 -6.98 -6.97
CA TYR A 70 -3.26 -7.05 -6.60
C TYR A 70 -2.99 -6.09 -5.45
N GLU A 71 -2.36 -6.58 -4.39
CA GLU A 71 -2.07 -5.78 -3.20
C GLU A 71 -0.56 -5.66 -2.99
N GLY A 72 -0.17 -4.53 -2.41
CA GLY A 72 1.22 -4.20 -2.26
C GLY A 72 1.46 -3.11 -1.24
N THR A 73 2.74 -2.85 -1.00
CA THR A 73 3.21 -1.79 -0.12
C THR A 73 4.40 -1.09 -0.74
N GLY A 74 4.65 0.13 -0.29
CA GLY A 74 5.74 0.92 -0.81
C GLY A 74 5.98 2.19 -0.03
N ILE A 75 6.68 3.11 -0.68
CA ILE A 75 7.01 4.43 -0.19
C ILE A 75 6.57 5.46 -1.23
N ARG A 76 6.00 6.56 -0.74
CA ARG A 76 5.89 7.81 -1.49
C ARG A 76 6.86 8.84 -0.91
N TYR A 77 7.47 9.64 -1.76
CA TYR A 77 8.43 10.65 -1.34
C TYR A 77 8.30 11.92 -2.19
N VAL A 78 8.06 13.05 -1.54
CA VAL A 78 7.97 14.34 -2.25
C VAL A 78 9.39 14.79 -2.63
N LEU A 79 9.67 14.81 -3.93
CA LEU A 79 11.00 15.17 -4.45
C LEU A 79 11.24 16.69 -4.38
N ASN A 80 10.19 17.47 -4.58
CA ASN A 80 10.23 18.93 -4.48
C ASN A 80 8.84 19.43 -4.09
N PRO A 81 8.69 20.20 -3.00
CA PRO A 81 7.38 20.70 -2.56
C PRO A 81 6.84 21.87 -3.41
N ARG A 82 7.58 22.35 -4.42
CA ARG A 82 7.12 23.43 -5.31
C ARG A 82 6.16 22.90 -6.38
N MET A 83 5.08 23.64 -6.63
CA MET A 83 4.10 23.28 -7.65
C MET A 83 4.66 23.38 -9.09
N PRO A 84 4.35 22.42 -9.97
CA PRO A 84 3.63 21.18 -9.67
C PRO A 84 4.53 20.22 -8.87
N VAL A 85 3.98 19.55 -7.85
CA VAL A 85 4.73 18.78 -6.84
C VAL A 85 5.12 17.41 -7.39
N PRO A 86 6.39 17.16 -7.76
CA PRO A 86 6.86 15.83 -8.12
C PRO A 86 6.94 14.92 -6.89
N THR A 87 6.33 13.75 -6.98
CA THR A 87 6.36 12.72 -5.94
C THR A 87 6.86 11.41 -6.54
N LEU A 88 7.93 10.86 -5.96
CA LEU A 88 8.39 9.52 -6.25
C LEU A 88 7.40 8.52 -5.63
N LEU A 89 6.97 7.55 -6.42
CA LEU A 89 6.26 6.36 -5.96
C LEU A 89 7.13 5.14 -6.24
N THR A 90 7.40 4.36 -5.19
CA THR A 90 8.06 3.06 -5.29
C THR A 90 7.26 2.04 -4.49
N PHE A 91 6.82 0.95 -5.09
CA PHE A 91 6.03 -0.06 -4.40
C PHE A 91 6.25 -1.44 -5.00
N ALA A 92 6.00 -2.47 -4.20
CA ALA A 92 6.00 -3.85 -4.67
C ALA A 92 4.59 -4.43 -4.54
N ILE A 93 4.19 -5.20 -5.55
CA ILE A 93 2.98 -6.00 -5.53
C ILE A 93 3.40 -7.46 -5.48
N THR A 94 2.73 -8.23 -4.62
CA THR A 94 3.00 -9.66 -4.46
C THR A 94 1.75 -10.47 -4.75
N THR A 95 1.93 -11.54 -5.51
CA THR A 95 0.95 -12.60 -5.73
C THR A 95 1.55 -13.92 -5.26
N PRO A 96 0.75 -14.97 -5.06
CA PRO A 96 1.28 -16.29 -4.72
C PRO A 96 2.32 -16.83 -5.72
N ALA A 97 2.30 -16.39 -6.98
CA ALA A 97 3.18 -16.91 -8.03
C ALA A 97 4.34 -15.96 -8.39
N ARG A 98 4.18 -14.64 -8.18
CA ARG A 98 5.09 -13.61 -8.71
C ARG A 98 5.07 -12.36 -7.84
N ALA A 99 6.19 -11.66 -7.81
CA ALA A 99 6.30 -10.31 -7.26
C ALA A 99 6.82 -9.35 -8.33
N TYR A 100 6.31 -8.13 -8.32
CA TYR A 100 6.69 -7.06 -9.23
C TYR A 100 7.06 -5.82 -8.43
N PHE A 101 8.13 -5.15 -8.85
CA PHE A 101 8.57 -3.88 -8.28
C PHE A 101 8.25 -2.75 -9.25
N PHE A 102 7.63 -1.70 -8.75
CA PHE A 102 7.20 -0.52 -9.48
C PHE A 102 7.96 0.69 -8.97
N GLN A 103 8.36 1.56 -9.90
CA GLN A 103 8.95 2.86 -9.60
C GLN A 103 8.51 3.88 -10.65
N GLY A 104 8.15 5.08 -10.21
CA GLY A 104 7.85 6.18 -11.12
C GLY A 104 7.64 7.49 -10.39
N VAL A 105 7.34 8.53 -11.16
CA VAL A 105 7.11 9.87 -10.64
C VAL A 105 5.71 10.30 -10.99
N THR A 106 4.98 10.78 -10.00
CA THR A 106 3.74 11.53 -10.19
C THR A 106 4.01 13.00 -10.05
N THR A 107 3.17 13.82 -10.67
CA THR A 107 3.25 15.27 -10.63
C THR A 107 1.87 15.78 -10.29
N SER A 108 1.74 16.39 -9.12
CA SER A 108 0.48 16.97 -8.64
C SER A 108 0.46 18.47 -8.93
N GLY A 109 -0.39 18.89 -9.86
CA GLY A 109 -0.61 20.28 -10.25
C GLY A 109 -2.11 20.61 -10.30
N VAL A 110 -2.57 21.13 -11.43
CA VAL A 110 -4.01 21.24 -11.75
C VAL A 110 -4.67 19.86 -11.90
N THR A 111 -3.87 18.87 -12.29
CA THR A 111 -4.20 17.44 -12.42
C THR A 111 -3.08 16.63 -11.79
N VAL A 112 -3.38 15.38 -11.39
CA VAL A 112 -2.34 14.41 -10.99
C VAL A 112 -2.13 13.44 -12.14
N ALA A 113 -0.90 13.37 -12.64
CA ALA A 113 -0.48 12.40 -13.63
C ALA A 113 0.87 11.81 -13.25
N GLY A 114 1.18 10.61 -13.73
CA GLY A 114 2.45 9.96 -13.44
C GLY A 114 2.81 8.91 -14.46
N LYS A 115 4.09 8.56 -14.46
CA LYS A 115 4.64 7.49 -15.28
C LYS A 115 5.84 6.86 -14.61
N GLY A 116 6.13 5.64 -15.01
CA GLY A 116 7.28 4.92 -14.48
C GLY A 116 7.51 3.60 -15.18
N THR A 117 8.23 2.74 -14.50
CA THR A 117 8.49 1.38 -14.93
C THR A 117 8.17 0.37 -13.85
N TYR A 118 7.88 -0.86 -14.24
CA TYR A 118 7.88 -2.01 -13.36
C TYR A 118 8.71 -3.15 -13.93
N HIS A 119 9.11 -4.07 -13.06
CA HIS A 119 9.80 -5.28 -13.45
C HIS A 119 9.47 -6.44 -12.49
N PRO A 120 9.56 -7.70 -12.94
CA PRO A 120 9.51 -8.84 -12.05
C PRO A 120 10.70 -8.81 -11.09
N VAL A 121 10.50 -9.15 -9.81
CA VAL A 121 11.58 -9.18 -8.82
C VAL A 121 12.68 -10.17 -9.20
N GLY A 122 12.31 -11.32 -9.78
CA GLY A 122 13.26 -12.32 -10.28
C GLY A 122 13.92 -11.99 -11.63
N ALA A 123 13.53 -10.89 -12.29
CA ALA A 123 14.05 -10.51 -13.62
C ALA A 123 14.15 -8.98 -13.80
N PRO A 124 14.99 -8.28 -13.01
CA PRO A 124 15.00 -6.81 -12.94
C PRO A 124 15.47 -6.10 -14.23
N ARG A 125 16.04 -6.86 -15.18
CA ARG A 125 16.41 -6.34 -16.50
C ARG A 125 15.22 -6.20 -17.45
N ARG A 126 14.10 -6.89 -17.18
CA ARG A 126 12.86 -6.78 -17.97
C ARG A 126 12.02 -5.64 -17.42
N ARG A 127 12.04 -4.51 -18.10
CA ARG A 127 11.32 -3.29 -17.70
C ARG A 127 10.16 -3.04 -18.62
N TYR A 128 9.05 -2.68 -18.00
CA TYR A 128 7.77 -2.38 -18.65
C TYR A 128 7.33 -1.01 -18.20
N GLU A 129 6.61 -0.28 -19.04
CA GLU A 129 6.15 1.08 -18.74
C GLU A 129 4.77 1.06 -18.11
N TRP A 130 4.51 2.02 -17.24
CA TRP A 130 3.18 2.31 -16.73
C TRP A 130 2.92 3.80 -16.70
N SER A 131 1.64 4.16 -16.73
CA SER A 131 1.16 5.53 -16.55
C SER A 131 -0.05 5.58 -15.63
N LEU A 132 -0.26 6.74 -15.01
CA LEU A 132 -1.46 7.01 -14.21
C LEU A 132 -1.97 8.43 -14.44
N VAL A 133 -3.28 8.61 -14.28
CA VAL A 133 -3.95 9.92 -14.20
C VAL A 133 -5.00 9.86 -13.10
N LEU A 134 -5.26 10.98 -12.43
CA LEU A 134 -6.32 11.06 -11.42
C LEU A 134 -7.66 10.62 -12.04
N GLY A 135 -8.29 9.59 -11.46
CA GLY A 135 -9.60 9.13 -11.89
C GLY A 135 -10.70 9.99 -11.29
N ALA A 136 -11.75 10.28 -12.06
CA ALA A 136 -12.98 10.81 -11.50
C ALA A 136 -13.58 9.76 -10.55
N ARG A 137 -13.99 10.18 -9.34
CA ARG A 137 -14.76 9.36 -8.40
C ARG A 137 -16.20 9.23 -8.87
#